data_AF-A0A2G2H9B5-F1
#
_entry.id   AF-A0A2G2H9B5-F1
#
_cell.length_a   1.000
_cell.length_b   1.000
_cell.length_c   1.000
_cell.angle_alpha   90.00
_cell.angle_beta   90.00
_cell.angle_gamma   90.00
#
_symmetry.space_group_name_H-M   'P 1'
#
loop_
_entity.id
_entity.type
_entity.pdbx_description
1 polymer ?
#
loop_
_entity_poly.entity_id
_entity_poly.type
_entity_poly.pdbx_seq_one_letter_code
_entity_poly.pdbx_strand_id
1 'polypeptide(L)'
;MKTLGICPSCKVGNIEIRKKEIRGKKVELYACSNANWYTEDDGEVFELTKDSTCSFRLWQNTFSRYGYWLKHKDVRSLLNEEDTIVELSSKKVFYENNKSVFKKIKYKKYIALDYEYGASILFDIDCKED
;
A
#
# COMPACT_ATOMS: atom_id res chain seq x y z
N MET A 1 -6.84 -19.65 4.76
CA MET A 1 -6.48 -18.24 4.44
C MET A 1 -5.20 -17.88 5.16
N LYS A 2 -4.28 -17.13 4.52
CA LYS A 2 -3.05 -16.66 5.17
C LYS A 2 -3.33 -15.30 5.80
N THR A 3 -3.18 -15.20 7.10
CA THR A 3 -3.33 -13.96 7.88
C THR A 3 -1.97 -13.28 8.08
N LEU A 4 -1.97 -11.96 8.20
CA LEU A 4 -0.76 -11.15 8.40
C LEU A 4 -0.67 -10.52 9.80
N GLY A 5 -1.79 -10.32 10.49
CA GLY A 5 -1.83 -9.72 11.82
C GLY A 5 -3.24 -9.26 12.18
N ILE A 6 -3.37 -8.57 13.32
CA ILE A 6 -4.64 -7.99 13.77
C ILE A 6 -4.95 -6.73 12.98
N CYS A 7 -6.23 -6.47 12.70
CA CYS A 7 -6.67 -5.26 12.03
C CYS A 7 -6.38 -4.03 12.90
N PRO A 8 -5.69 -3.00 12.38
CA PRO A 8 -5.30 -1.84 13.17
C PRO A 8 -6.48 -0.88 13.41
N SER A 9 -7.58 -1.03 12.66
CA SER A 9 -8.77 -0.18 12.77
C SER A 9 -9.77 -0.72 13.80
N CYS A 10 -10.28 -1.95 13.63
CA CYS A 10 -11.28 -2.50 14.55
C CYS A 10 -10.69 -3.30 15.72
N LYS A 11 -9.38 -3.59 15.71
CA LYS A 11 -8.64 -4.35 16.75
C LYS A 11 -9.18 -5.76 17.07
N VAL A 12 -10.22 -6.22 16.36
CA VAL A 12 -10.88 -7.53 16.54
C VAL A 12 -10.64 -8.44 15.33
N GLY A 13 -10.78 -7.89 14.12
CA GLY A 13 -10.62 -8.66 12.88
C GLY A 13 -9.17 -8.97 12.55
N ASN A 14 -8.95 -9.92 11.64
CA ASN A 14 -7.62 -10.28 11.15
C ASN A 14 -7.37 -9.66 9.76
N ILE A 15 -6.13 -9.31 9.45
CA ILE A 15 -5.73 -8.92 8.09
C ILE A 15 -5.46 -10.16 7.25
N GLU A 16 -6.27 -10.32 6.21
CA GLU A 16 -6.23 -11.43 5.27
C GLU A 16 -5.68 -11.00 3.92
N ILE A 17 -5.04 -11.93 3.22
CA ILE A 17 -4.57 -11.72 1.86
C ILE A 17 -5.64 -12.20 0.88
N ARG A 18 -6.19 -11.28 0.10
CA ARG A 18 -7.15 -11.55 -0.97
C ARG A 18 -6.49 -11.23 -2.31
N LYS A 19 -6.60 -12.12 -3.29
CA LYS A 19 -6.10 -11.86 -4.66
C LYS A 19 -7.21 -11.18 -5.46
N LYS A 20 -6.87 -10.09 -6.14
CA LYS A 20 -7.77 -9.34 -7.02
C LYS A 20 -7.06 -9.05 -8.33
N GLU A 21 -7.84 -8.76 -9.36
CA GLU A 21 -7.33 -8.27 -10.63
C GLU A 21 -7.80 -6.84 -10.83
N ILE A 22 -6.85 -5.92 -11.03
CA ILE A 22 -7.15 -4.50 -11.30
C ILE A 22 -6.44 -4.12 -12.59
N ARG A 23 -7.22 -3.68 -13.59
CA ARG A 23 -6.70 -3.27 -14.92
C ARG A 23 -5.78 -4.34 -15.54
N GLY A 24 -6.19 -5.61 -15.48
CA GLY A 24 -5.43 -6.75 -16.01
C GLY A 24 -4.17 -7.13 -15.20
N LYS A 25 -3.93 -6.52 -14.04
CA LYS A 25 -2.82 -6.87 -13.15
C LYS A 25 -3.34 -7.62 -11.94
N LYS A 26 -2.72 -8.75 -11.62
CA LYS A 26 -2.97 -9.49 -10.38
C LYS A 26 -2.29 -8.75 -9.23
N VAL A 27 -3.08 -8.32 -8.25
CA VAL A 27 -2.65 -7.53 -7.10
C VAL A 27 -3.22 -8.17 -5.84
N GLU A 28 -2.46 -8.12 -4.74
CA GLU A 28 -2.97 -8.51 -3.43
C GLU A 28 -3.69 -7.34 -2.75
N LEU A 29 -4.82 -7.66 -2.11
CA LEU A 29 -5.58 -6.81 -1.21
C LEU A 29 -5.39 -7.36 0.20
N TYR A 30 -4.78 -6.57 1.07
CA TYR A 30 -4.68 -6.85 2.49
C TYR A 30 -5.89 -6.20 3.17
N ALA A 31 -6.85 -7.00 3.61
CA ALA A 31 -8.13 -6.49 4.12
C ALA A 31 -8.51 -7.12 5.45
N CYS A 32 -9.26 -6.38 6.26
CA CYS A 32 -9.84 -6.93 7.47
C CYS A 32 -10.86 -8.04 7.14
N SER A 33 -10.86 -9.12 7.92
CA SER A 33 -11.85 -10.20 7.88
C SER A 33 -13.30 -9.69 8.02
N ASN A 34 -13.48 -8.56 8.70
CA ASN A 34 -14.79 -7.93 8.95
C ASN A 34 -15.17 -6.88 7.89
N ALA A 35 -14.33 -6.73 6.86
CA ALA A 35 -14.56 -5.83 5.74
C ALA A 35 -14.85 -6.64 4.48
N ASN A 36 -16.04 -6.46 3.94
CA ASN A 36 -16.52 -7.11 2.72
C ASN A 36 -16.92 -6.03 1.73
N TRP A 37 -16.54 -6.23 0.47
CA TRP A 37 -16.89 -5.32 -0.61
C TRP A 37 -17.65 -6.09 -1.68
N TYR A 38 -18.71 -5.47 -2.19
CA TYR A 38 -19.32 -5.93 -3.42
C TYR A 38 -18.73 -5.15 -4.60
N THR A 39 -18.66 -5.83 -5.73
CA THR A 39 -18.31 -5.26 -7.02
C THR A 39 -19.45 -5.55 -7.96
N GLU A 40 -19.94 -4.54 -8.67
CA GLU A 40 -20.86 -4.76 -9.78
C GLU A 40 -20.12 -5.45 -10.94
N ASP A 41 -20.88 -6.05 -11.86
CA ASP A 41 -20.35 -6.90 -12.94
C ASP A 41 -19.38 -6.15 -13.88
N ASP A 42 -19.49 -4.82 -13.96
CA ASP A 42 -18.58 -3.94 -14.72
C ASP A 42 -17.29 -3.58 -13.96
N GLY A 43 -17.22 -3.87 -12.65
CA GLY A 43 -16.11 -3.53 -11.77
C GLY A 43 -15.94 -2.02 -11.53
N GLU A 44 -16.91 -1.18 -11.89
CA GLU A 44 -16.86 0.26 -11.64
C GLU A 44 -17.10 0.60 -10.17
N VAL A 45 -17.88 -0.25 -9.47
CA VAL A 45 -18.21 -0.07 -8.07
C VAL A 45 -17.34 -0.98 -7.19
N PHE A 46 -16.78 -0.41 -6.11
CA PHE A 46 -16.09 -1.15 -5.06
C PHE A 46 -16.52 -0.61 -3.70
N GLU A 47 -17.73 -0.99 -3.28
CA GLU A 47 -18.39 -0.47 -2.10
C GLU A 47 -18.49 -1.50 -0.98
N LEU A 48 -18.47 -1.02 0.27
CA LEU A 48 -18.63 -1.87 1.44
C LEU A 48 -20.04 -2.44 1.48
N THR A 49 -20.14 -3.72 1.82
CA THR A 49 -21.44 -4.35 2.05
C THR A 49 -22.04 -3.87 3.38
N LYS A 50 -23.37 -3.92 3.51
CA LYS A 50 -24.08 -3.45 4.71
C LYS A 50 -23.75 -4.25 5.99
N ASP A 51 -23.29 -5.49 5.85
CA ASP A 51 -22.84 -6.36 6.94
C ASP A 51 -21.40 -6.08 7.41
N SER A 52 -20.66 -5.23 6.68
CA SER A 52 -19.28 -4.89 7.04
C SER A 52 -19.23 -4.04 8.30
N THR A 53 -18.48 -4.51 9.30
CA THR A 53 -18.24 -3.78 10.56
C THR A 53 -16.86 -3.09 10.58
N CYS A 54 -16.09 -3.26 9.51
CA CYS A 54 -14.80 -2.61 9.31
C CYS A 54 -14.63 -2.24 7.83
N SER A 55 -13.79 -1.26 7.55
CA SER A 55 -13.48 -0.77 6.20
C SER A 55 -12.00 -0.86 5.84
N PHE A 56 -11.16 -1.34 6.76
CA PHE A 56 -9.72 -1.31 6.58
C PHE A 56 -9.27 -2.18 5.40
N ARG A 57 -8.50 -1.56 4.51
CA ARG A 57 -7.88 -2.17 3.34
C ARG A 57 -6.54 -1.53 3.03
N LEU A 58 -5.64 -2.32 2.46
CA LEU A 58 -4.36 -1.87 1.95
C LEU A 58 -4.05 -2.65 0.67
N TRP A 59 -3.86 -1.92 -0.43
CA TRP A 59 -3.51 -2.53 -1.70
C TRP A 59 -2.01 -2.75 -1.82
N GLN A 60 -1.59 -3.89 -2.36
CA GLN A 60 -0.17 -4.17 -2.59
C GLN A 60 0.51 -3.11 -3.47
N ASN A 61 -0.23 -2.52 -4.40
CA ASN A 61 0.26 -1.53 -5.33
C ASN A 61 0.03 -0.07 -4.88
N THR A 62 -0.28 0.19 -3.60
CA THR A 62 -0.51 1.55 -3.06
C THR A 62 0.63 2.52 -3.44
N PHE A 63 1.88 2.07 -3.43
CA PHE A 63 3.06 2.88 -3.80
C PHE A 63 3.57 2.65 -5.23
N SER A 64 2.74 2.10 -6.12
CA SER A 64 3.14 1.80 -7.49
C SER A 64 3.56 3.02 -8.30
N ARG A 65 3.00 4.21 -8.00
CA ARG A 65 3.45 5.50 -8.56
C ARG A 65 4.93 5.79 -8.26
N TYR A 66 5.42 5.30 -7.13
CA TYR A 66 6.81 5.41 -6.67
C TYR A 66 7.63 4.14 -7.02
N GLY A 67 7.11 3.28 -7.89
CA GLY A 67 7.77 2.06 -8.32
C GLY A 67 7.97 1.02 -7.22
N TYR A 68 7.20 1.09 -6.14
CA TYR A 68 7.29 0.15 -5.02
C TYR A 68 5.95 -0.58 -4.83
N TRP A 69 6.03 -1.90 -4.64
CA TRP A 69 4.88 -2.74 -4.29
C TRP A 69 5.15 -3.32 -2.91
N LEU A 70 4.16 -3.20 -2.03
CA LEU A 70 4.27 -3.66 -0.66
C LEU A 70 4.49 -5.18 -0.62
N LYS A 71 5.41 -5.59 0.24
CA LYS A 71 5.67 -7.00 0.53
C LYS A 71 4.94 -7.39 1.80
N HIS A 72 4.72 -8.69 2.01
CA HIS A 72 4.09 -9.19 3.26
C HIS A 72 4.84 -8.74 4.52
N LYS A 73 6.17 -8.60 4.44
CA LYS A 73 6.98 -8.07 5.55
C LYS A 73 6.69 -6.61 5.86
N ASP A 74 6.45 -5.78 4.85
CA ASP A 74 6.20 -4.35 5.03
C ASP A 74 4.84 -4.18 5.73
N VAL A 75 3.84 -4.96 5.28
CA VAL A 75 2.52 -4.97 5.91
C VAL A 75 2.59 -5.46 7.36
N ARG A 76 3.34 -6.53 7.66
CA ARG A 76 3.50 -7.01 9.04
C ARG A 76 4.13 -5.95 9.95
N SER A 77 5.19 -5.31 9.47
CA SER A 77 5.90 -4.27 10.21
C SER A 77 4.95 -3.08 10.51
N LEU A 78 4.18 -2.64 9.50
CA LEU A 78 3.11 -1.65 9.69
C LEU A 78 2.05 -2.05 10.73
N LEU A 79 1.58 -3.31 10.70
CA LEU A 79 0.57 -3.81 11.64
C LEU A 79 1.10 -3.94 13.08
N ASN A 80 2.40 -4.10 13.24
CA ASN A 80 3.09 -4.16 14.52
C ASN A 80 3.52 -2.77 15.04
N GLU A 81 3.16 -1.70 14.33
CA GLU A 81 3.57 -0.32 14.65
C GLU A 81 5.10 -0.15 14.69
N GLU A 82 5.81 -0.93 13.85
CA GLU A 82 7.26 -0.84 13.67
C GLU A 82 7.63 0.23 12.62
N ASP A 83 8.77 0.88 12.83
CA ASP A 83 9.36 1.80 11.86
C ASP A 83 9.67 1.08 10.53
N THR A 84 8.84 1.34 9.52
CA THR A 84 8.95 0.67 8.22
C THR A 84 9.55 1.61 7.17
N ILE A 85 10.70 1.25 6.62
CA ILE A 85 11.39 2.00 5.56
C ILE A 85 11.30 1.23 4.23
N VAL A 86 10.95 1.94 3.16
CA VAL A 86 10.91 1.38 1.80
C VAL A 86 11.81 2.17 0.84
N GLU A 87 12.39 1.47 -0.13
CA GLU A 87 13.16 2.09 -1.21
C GLU A 87 12.22 2.44 -2.38
N LEU A 88 11.94 3.73 -2.52
CA LEU A 88 11.11 4.29 -3.57
C LEU A 88 11.96 4.66 -4.79
N SER A 89 11.29 4.82 -5.93
CA SER A 89 11.91 5.28 -7.16
C SER A 89 11.11 6.39 -7.84
N SER A 90 11.82 7.37 -8.38
CA SER A 90 11.24 8.43 -9.19
C SER A 90 12.09 8.70 -10.42
N LYS A 91 11.55 9.47 -11.37
CA LYS A 91 12.29 9.96 -12.53
C LYS A 91 12.58 11.43 -12.30
N LYS A 92 13.86 11.81 -12.33
CA LYS A 92 14.28 13.20 -12.28
C LYS A 92 14.86 13.59 -13.64
N VAL A 93 14.50 14.79 -14.08
CA VAL A 93 15.02 15.38 -15.31
C VAL A 93 16.33 16.09 -14.99
N PHE A 94 17.34 15.82 -15.78
CA PHE A 94 18.65 16.46 -15.75
C PHE A 94 18.88 17.15 -17.09
N TYR A 95 19.61 18.26 -17.09
CA TYR A 95 19.98 18.97 -18.31
C TYR A 95 21.46 18.73 -18.59
N GLU A 96 21.75 18.01 -19.67
CA GLU A 96 23.11 17.60 -20.06
C GLU A 96 23.28 17.85 -21.56
N ASN A 97 24.39 18.47 -21.97
CA ASN A 97 24.71 18.73 -23.37
C ASN A 97 23.55 19.38 -24.16
N ASN A 98 22.94 20.42 -23.60
CA ASN A 98 21.76 21.11 -24.15
C ASN A 98 20.52 20.23 -24.38
N LYS A 99 20.42 19.09 -23.68
CA LYS A 99 19.32 18.12 -23.82
C LYS A 99 18.78 17.70 -22.46
N SER A 100 17.47 17.47 -22.38
CA SER A 100 16.84 16.87 -21.21
C SER A 100 17.07 15.36 -21.19
N VAL A 101 17.64 14.86 -20.09
CA VAL A 101 17.92 13.45 -19.83
C VAL A 101 17.14 13.01 -18.60
N PHE A 102 16.36 11.93 -18.73
CA PHE A 102 15.65 11.34 -17.61
C PHE A 102 16.55 10.31 -16.92
N LYS A 103 16.78 10.48 -15.62
CA LYS A 103 17.46 9.46 -14.81
C LYS A 103 16.52 8.96 -13.73
N LYS A 104 16.56 7.64 -13.50
CA LYS A 104 15.85 7.01 -12.39
C LYS A 104 16.67 7.25 -11.12
N ILE A 105 16.04 7.81 -10.11
CA ILE A 105 16.63 7.99 -8.78
C ILE A 105 15.91 7.07 -7.79
N LYS A 106 16.66 6.62 -6.78
CA LYS A 106 16.15 5.81 -5.68
C LYS A 106 16.34 6.59 -4.38
N TYR A 107 15.40 6.45 -3.46
CA TYR A 107 15.46 7.12 -2.16
C TYR A 107 14.66 6.30 -1.14
N LYS A 108 15.09 6.33 0.12
CA LYS A 108 14.40 5.66 1.22
C LYS A 108 13.44 6.62 1.90
N LYS A 109 12.24 6.16 2.24
CA LYS A 109 11.29 6.92 3.07
C LYS A 109 10.60 6.00 4.07
N TYR A 110 10.22 6.58 5.21
CA TYR A 110 9.33 5.93 6.15
C TYR A 110 7.92 5.84 5.56
N ILE A 111 7.24 4.75 5.89
CA ILE A 111 5.82 4.58 5.63
C ILE A 111 5.10 4.30 6.95
N ALA A 112 3.87 4.78 7.05
CA ALA A 112 3.01 4.58 8.21
C ALA A 112 1.64 4.09 7.77
N LEU A 113 0.89 3.51 8.72
CA LEU A 113 -0.52 3.18 8.51
C LEU A 113 -1.32 4.45 8.25
N ASP A 114 -2.26 4.34 7.33
CA ASP A 114 -3.20 5.39 6.99
C ASP A 114 -4.59 4.75 6.95
N TYR A 115 -5.54 5.25 7.73
CA TYR A 115 -6.85 4.61 7.83
C TYR A 115 -7.74 4.79 6.59
N GLU A 116 -7.42 5.77 5.74
CA GLU A 116 -8.14 6.02 4.48
C GLU A 116 -7.48 5.28 3.31
N TYR A 117 -6.16 5.37 3.20
CA TYR A 117 -5.38 4.84 2.08
C TYR A 117 -4.70 3.48 2.37
N GLY A 118 -4.81 2.99 3.61
CA GLY A 118 -4.14 1.81 4.14
C GLY A 118 -2.71 2.10 4.61
N ALA A 119 -1.93 2.82 3.80
CA ALA A 119 -0.58 3.25 4.15
C ALA A 119 -0.18 4.53 3.37
N SER A 120 0.63 5.36 4.01
CA SER A 120 1.11 6.64 3.48
C SER A 120 2.63 6.77 3.63
N ILE A 121 3.25 7.53 2.72
CA ILE A 121 4.69 7.85 2.75
C ILE A 121 4.88 9.13 3.55
N LEU A 122 5.80 9.12 4.51
CA LEU A 122 6.14 10.29 5.32
C LEU A 122 7.23 11.11 4.62
N PHE A 123 6.85 12.12 3.84
CA PHE A 123 7.80 12.93 3.07
C PHE A 123 8.61 13.91 3.92
N ASP A 124 8.02 14.43 5.00
CA ASP A 124 8.63 15.43 5.88
C ASP A 124 9.65 14.84 6.86
N ILE A 125 9.76 13.51 6.90
CA ILE A 125 10.72 12.79 7.74
C ILE A 125 11.80 12.21 6.84
N ASP A 126 13.05 12.52 7.16
CA ASP A 126 14.20 11.92 6.50
C ASP A 126 14.63 10.65 7.21
N CYS A 127 14.91 9.62 6.41
CA CYS A 127 15.52 8.41 6.93
C CYS A 127 16.98 8.73 7.29
N LYS A 128 17.39 8.39 8.50
CA LYS A 128 18.81 8.49 8.89
C LYS A 128 19.65 7.68 7.89
N GLU A 129 20.73 8.27 7.43
CA GLU A 129 21.72 7.56 6.62
C GLU A 129 22.48 6.60 7.55
N ASP A 130 22.56 5.32 7.16
CA ASP A 130 23.40 4.31 7.80
C ASP A 130 24.87 4.50 7.41
#